data_AF-A0A7N2M8H6-F1
#
_entry.id   AF-A0A7N2M8H6-F1
#
_cell.length_a   1.000
_cell.length_b   1.000
_cell.length_c   1.000
_cell.angle_alpha   90.00
_cell.angle_beta   90.00
_cell.angle_gamma   90.00
#
_symmetry.space_group_name_H-M   'P 1'
#
loop_
_entity.id
_entity.type
_entity.pdbx_description
1 polymer ?
#
loop_
_entity_poly.entity_id
_entity_poly.type
_entity_poly.pdbx_seq_one_letter_code
_entity_poly.pdbx_strand_id
1 'polypeptide(L)'
;MLLSDMAGKAPLYRKAFIFFSSPISRELVNHIKKDTTILPRIVALKEMNLEYFAIDSQGFITNNERALEELLGDEENTRKGVMCLNVMATRIATVFASLREFPMVRYRAAKSLDATTMTTFRDLIPTKLAAGVWDCIMKYKSLPGFPKTETCELLILDRSVDQVFRCMCLL
;
A
#
# COMPACT_ATOMS: atom_id res chain seq x y z
N MET A 1 -8.13 4.41 22.44
CA MET A 1 -9.41 4.02 21.81
C MET A 1 -9.67 2.53 21.99
N LEU A 2 -9.05 1.59 21.26
CA LEU A 2 -9.33 0.15 21.49
C LEU A 2 -9.04 -0.33 22.93
N LEU A 3 -7.85 -0.01 23.45
CA LEU A 3 -7.44 -0.46 24.79
C LEU A 3 -8.33 0.16 25.89
N SER A 4 -8.73 1.42 25.73
CA SER A 4 -9.60 2.10 26.68
C SER A 4 -11.01 1.51 26.72
N ASP A 5 -11.54 1.10 25.56
CA ASP A 5 -12.91 0.59 25.44
C ASP A 5 -13.04 -0.83 26.01
N MET A 6 -11.94 -1.58 26.03
CA MET A 6 -11.88 -2.97 26.47
C MET A 6 -11.25 -3.14 27.87
N ALA A 7 -10.65 -2.10 28.45
CA ALA A 7 -10.00 -2.17 29.76
C ALA A 7 -11.00 -2.07 30.93
N GLY A 8 -10.54 -2.49 32.11
CA GLY A 8 -11.26 -2.28 33.37
C GLY A 8 -12.39 -3.26 33.68
N LYS A 9 -13.08 -2.98 34.79
CA LYS A 9 -14.12 -3.85 35.39
C LYS A 9 -15.45 -3.83 34.62
N ALA A 10 -15.75 -2.76 33.90
CA ALA A 10 -16.95 -2.60 33.09
C ALA A 10 -16.55 -2.17 31.66
N PRO A 11 -16.09 -3.11 30.81
CA PRO A 11 -15.75 -2.79 29.42
C PRO A 11 -16.99 -2.39 28.62
N LEU A 12 -16.78 -1.61 27.56
CA LEU A 12 -17.84 -1.24 26.62
C LEU A 12 -18.37 -2.46 25.86
N TYR A 13 -17.50 -3.43 25.56
CA TYR A 13 -17.86 -4.65 24.84
C TYR A 13 -17.45 -5.92 25.59
N ARG A 14 -18.27 -6.96 25.47
CA ARG A 14 -18.00 -8.27 26.10
C ARG A 14 -16.81 -8.98 25.45
N LYS A 15 -16.70 -8.90 24.12
CA LYS A 15 -15.66 -9.55 23.31
C LYS A 15 -15.25 -8.64 22.14
N ALA A 16 -14.02 -8.78 21.67
CA ALA A 16 -13.49 -8.03 20.54
C ALA A 16 -13.02 -8.96 19.41
N PHE A 17 -13.42 -8.62 18.18
CA PHE A 17 -12.89 -9.19 16.94
C PHE A 17 -12.18 -8.06 16.21
N ILE A 18 -10.86 -8.14 16.14
CA ILE A 18 -10.02 -7.05 15.65
C ILE A 18 -9.46 -7.47 14.29
N PHE A 19 -9.77 -6.65 13.29
CA PHE A 19 -9.29 -6.79 11.93
C PHE A 19 -8.51 -5.54 11.57
N PHE A 20 -7.19 -5.67 11.41
CA PHE A 20 -6.34 -4.57 10.97
C PHE A 20 -6.39 -4.45 9.45
N SER A 21 -6.52 -3.22 8.96
CA SER A 21 -6.42 -2.92 7.53
C SER A 21 -5.01 -3.17 7.00
N SER A 22 -3.98 -2.93 7.81
CA SER A 22 -2.57 -3.03 7.44
C SER A 22 -1.76 -3.86 8.45
N PRO A 23 -0.54 -4.33 8.08
CA PRO A 23 0.33 -5.03 9.00
C PRO A 23 0.66 -4.19 10.23
N ILE A 24 0.51 -4.79 11.42
CA ILE A 24 0.75 -4.09 12.69
C ILE A 24 2.19 -4.30 13.19
N SER A 25 2.75 -3.26 13.81
CA SER A 25 4.08 -3.34 14.41
C SER A 25 4.14 -4.38 15.53
N ARG A 26 5.29 -5.08 15.64
CA ARG A 26 5.48 -6.13 16.67
C ARG A 26 5.40 -5.54 18.08
N GLU A 27 5.81 -4.28 18.25
CA GLU A 27 5.77 -3.56 19.51
C GLU A 27 4.32 -3.38 19.99
N LEU A 28 3.42 -2.98 19.09
CA LEU A 28 2.00 -2.81 19.40
C LEU A 28 1.33 -4.15 19.71
N VAL A 29 1.65 -5.21 18.95
CA VAL A 29 1.17 -6.57 19.25
C VAL A 29 1.64 -7.01 20.64
N ASN A 30 2.91 -6.77 20.97
CA ASN A 30 3.46 -7.09 22.29
C ASN A 30 2.81 -6.27 23.40
N HIS A 31 2.44 -5.01 23.13
CA HIS A 31 1.72 -4.19 24.09
C HIS A 31 0.32 -4.75 24.37
N ILE A 32 -0.42 -5.16 23.34
CA ILE A 32 -1.73 -5.83 23.49
C ILE A 32 -1.58 -7.14 24.29
N LYS A 33 -0.52 -7.92 24.00
CA LYS A 33 -0.25 -9.18 24.72
C LYS A 33 0.07 -8.99 26.20
N LYS A 34 0.68 -7.86 26.57
CA LYS A 34 1.03 -7.55 27.97
C LYS A 34 -0.21 -7.21 28.81
N ASP A 35 -1.30 -6.74 28.21
CA ASP A 35 -2.52 -6.39 28.93
C ASP A 35 -3.38 -7.64 29.21
N THR A 36 -3.26 -8.15 30.45
CA THR A 36 -3.97 -9.33 30.92
C THR A 36 -5.47 -9.13 31.07
N THR A 37 -5.96 -7.87 31.11
CA THR A 37 -7.39 -7.57 31.24
C THR A 37 -8.12 -7.68 29.90
N ILE A 38 -7.42 -7.36 28.81
CA ILE A 38 -7.98 -7.31 27.46
C ILE A 38 -7.78 -8.64 26.73
N LEU A 39 -6.66 -9.32 26.95
CA LEU A 39 -6.30 -10.57 26.24
C LEU A 39 -7.42 -11.63 26.25
N PRO A 40 -8.11 -11.92 27.38
CA PRO A 40 -9.20 -12.91 27.41
C PRO A 40 -10.44 -12.49 26.62
N ARG A 41 -10.57 -11.19 26.32
CA ARG A 41 -11.72 -10.61 25.62
C ARG A 41 -11.52 -10.58 24.11
N ILE A 42 -10.28 -10.67 23.63
CA ILE A 42 -9.95 -10.74 22.19
C ILE A 42 -10.21 -12.16 21.69
N VAL A 43 -11.13 -12.29 20.73
CA VAL A 43 -11.47 -13.58 20.11
C VAL A 43 -10.68 -13.80 18.83
N ALA A 44 -10.53 -12.74 18.03
CA ALA A 44 -9.81 -12.78 16.78
C ALA A 44 -8.95 -11.53 16.65
N LEU A 45 -7.74 -11.74 16.16
CA LEU A 45 -6.80 -10.69 15.80
C LEU A 45 -6.23 -11.06 14.44
N LYS A 46 -6.66 -10.38 13.38
CA LYS A 46 -6.29 -10.70 11.99
C LYS A 46 -5.89 -9.44 11.23
N GLU A 47 -4.98 -9.61 10.27
CA GLU A 47 -4.62 -8.57 9.30
C GLU A 47 -5.34 -8.88 7.99
N MET A 48 -6.06 -7.91 7.45
CA MET A 48 -6.85 -8.06 6.23
C MET A 48 -6.08 -7.62 4.99
N ASN A 49 -5.05 -6.78 5.13
CA ASN A 49 -4.32 -6.17 4.02
C ASN A 49 -5.30 -5.56 3.00
N LEU A 50 -6.11 -4.60 3.45
CA LEU A 50 -7.07 -3.88 2.64
C LEU A 50 -6.81 -2.39 2.82
N GLU A 51 -5.84 -1.86 2.08
CA GLU A 51 -5.44 -0.45 2.13
C GLU A 51 -5.77 0.29 0.84
N TYR A 52 -6.98 0.09 0.34
CA TYR A 52 -7.54 0.80 -0.81
C TYR A 52 -9.04 1.00 -0.63
N PHE A 53 -9.60 1.97 -1.35
CA PHE A 53 -11.03 2.17 -1.44
C PHE A 53 -11.48 1.81 -2.84
N ALA A 54 -12.44 0.89 -2.96
CA ALA A 54 -13.14 0.66 -4.23
C ALA A 54 -14.08 1.84 -4.47
N ILE A 55 -13.95 2.50 -5.62
CA ILE A 55 -14.86 3.56 -6.05
C ILE A 55 -16.07 2.93 -6.74
N ASP A 56 -15.81 1.99 -7.64
CA ASP A 56 -16.82 1.24 -8.38
C ASP A 56 -16.30 -0.18 -8.68
N SER A 57 -16.99 -0.93 -9.55
CA SER A 57 -16.61 -2.30 -9.90
C SER A 57 -15.28 -2.44 -10.65
N GLN A 58 -14.71 -1.34 -11.16
CA GLN A 58 -13.52 -1.30 -12.01
C GLN A 58 -12.44 -0.31 -11.51
N GLY A 59 -12.75 0.51 -10.52
CA GLY A 59 -11.88 1.57 -10.02
C GLY A 59 -11.60 1.48 -8.53
N PHE A 60 -10.36 1.78 -8.16
CA PHE A 60 -9.93 1.91 -6.78
C PHE A 60 -9.02 3.12 -6.61
N ILE A 61 -8.95 3.63 -5.37
CA ILE A 61 -8.00 4.65 -4.96
C ILE A 61 -7.22 4.21 -3.73
N THR A 62 -5.97 4.60 -3.65
CA THR A 62 -5.09 4.31 -2.50
C THR A 62 -5.16 5.40 -1.42
N ASN A 63 -5.97 6.46 -1.60
CA ASN A 63 -6.13 7.59 -0.67
C ASN A 63 -4.80 8.14 -0.12
N ASN A 64 -3.89 8.52 -1.03
CA ASN A 64 -2.59 9.09 -0.68
C ASN A 64 -2.57 10.58 -1.08
N GLU A 65 -3.31 11.42 -0.34
CA GLU A 65 -3.65 12.80 -0.71
C GLU A 65 -2.43 13.69 -1.04
N ARG A 66 -1.30 13.45 -0.38
CA ARG A 66 -0.07 14.23 -0.56
C ARG A 66 0.91 13.65 -1.58
N ALA A 67 0.56 12.54 -2.23
CA ALA A 67 1.49 11.84 -3.13
C ALA A 67 1.98 12.74 -4.27
N LEU A 68 1.10 13.55 -4.85
CA LEU A 68 1.46 14.48 -5.92
C LEU A 68 2.48 15.51 -5.44
N GLU A 69 2.26 16.10 -4.26
CA GLU A 69 3.17 17.08 -3.67
C GLU A 69 4.51 16.45 -3.26
N GLU A 70 4.48 15.27 -2.65
CA GLU A 70 5.68 14.57 -2.17
C GLU A 70 6.57 14.02 -3.30
N LEU A 71 5.98 13.74 -4.46
CA LEU A 71 6.70 13.17 -5.61
C LEU A 71 7.06 14.21 -6.67
N LEU A 72 6.17 15.17 -6.93
CA LEU A 72 6.31 16.14 -8.02
C LEU A 72 6.33 17.60 -7.55
N GLY A 73 6.24 17.86 -6.22
CA GLY A 73 6.36 19.21 -5.66
C GLY A 73 7.74 19.84 -5.88
N ASP A 74 7.80 21.17 -5.78
CA ASP A 74 8.99 21.96 -6.15
C ASP A 74 10.22 21.69 -5.27
N GLU A 75 10.01 21.33 -4.00
CA GLU A 75 11.08 20.91 -3.10
C GLU A 75 11.39 19.42 -3.27
N GLU A 76 12.51 19.10 -3.92
CA GLU A 76 12.96 17.71 -4.08
C GLU A 76 13.42 17.13 -2.73
N ASN A 77 12.57 16.29 -2.13
CA ASN A 77 12.91 15.53 -0.93
C ASN A 77 12.87 14.03 -1.24
N THR A 78 13.99 13.50 -1.73
CA THR A 78 14.13 12.08 -2.10
C THR A 78 13.68 11.13 -0.99
N ARG A 79 13.93 11.46 0.28
CA ARG A 79 13.53 10.61 1.41
C ARG A 79 12.01 10.55 1.56
N LYS A 80 11.33 11.70 1.51
CA LYS A 80 9.85 11.75 1.54
C LYS A 80 9.27 11.03 0.32
N GLY A 81 9.82 11.27 -0.86
CA GLY A 81 9.39 10.60 -2.09
C GLY A 81 9.52 9.07 -2.00
N VAL A 82 10.65 8.54 -1.50
CA VAL A 82 10.82 7.09 -1.29
C VAL A 82 9.81 6.53 -0.28
N MET A 83 9.55 7.25 0.83
CA MET A 83 8.53 6.82 1.78
C MET A 83 7.14 6.79 1.15
N CYS A 84 6.81 7.81 0.35
CA CYS A 84 5.55 7.88 -0.39
C CYS A 84 5.40 6.70 -1.36
N LEU A 85 6.44 6.39 -2.15
CA LEU A 85 6.45 5.25 -3.07
C LEU A 85 6.27 3.91 -2.35
N ASN A 86 6.88 3.74 -1.17
CA ASN A 86 6.71 2.52 -0.37
C ASN A 86 5.27 2.35 0.12
N VAL A 87 4.62 3.44 0.53
CA VAL A 87 3.20 3.42 0.89
C VAL A 87 2.34 3.06 -0.32
N MET A 88 2.55 3.73 -1.45
CA MET A 88 1.82 3.42 -2.70
C MET A 88 2.00 1.96 -3.10
N ALA A 89 3.24 1.46 -3.12
CA ALA A 89 3.57 0.09 -3.48
C ALA A 89 2.85 -0.94 -2.58
N THR A 90 2.87 -0.71 -1.27
CA THR A 90 2.18 -1.58 -0.30
C THR A 90 0.68 -1.61 -0.58
N ARG A 91 0.07 -0.43 -0.72
CA ARG A 91 -1.38 -0.30 -0.99
C ARG A 91 -1.79 -0.94 -2.31
N ILE A 92 -1.05 -0.72 -3.40
CA ILE A 92 -1.29 -1.37 -4.69
C ILE A 92 -1.18 -2.90 -4.56
N ALA A 93 -0.16 -3.41 -3.86
CA ALA A 93 0.00 -4.84 -3.67
C ALA A 93 -1.19 -5.46 -2.90
N THR A 94 -1.79 -4.72 -1.95
CA THR A 94 -3.00 -5.18 -1.25
C THR A 94 -4.20 -5.37 -2.17
N VAL A 95 -4.32 -4.57 -3.24
CA VAL A 95 -5.38 -4.72 -4.26
C VAL A 95 -5.24 -6.09 -4.92
N PHE A 96 -4.05 -6.40 -5.44
CA PHE A 96 -3.78 -7.68 -6.11
C PHE A 96 -3.91 -8.88 -5.16
N ALA A 97 -3.47 -8.73 -3.90
CA ALA A 97 -3.68 -9.73 -2.87
C ALA A 97 -5.18 -10.02 -2.65
N SER A 98 -6.02 -8.98 -2.61
CA SER A 98 -7.46 -9.12 -2.41
C SER A 98 -8.20 -9.70 -3.63
N LEU A 99 -7.75 -9.36 -4.85
CA LEU A 99 -8.27 -9.91 -6.10
C LEU A 99 -7.77 -11.33 -6.39
N ARG A 100 -6.76 -11.80 -5.66
CA ARG A 100 -6.02 -13.05 -5.93
C ARG A 100 -5.43 -13.08 -7.34
N GLU A 101 -4.87 -11.96 -7.74
CA GLU A 101 -4.25 -11.74 -9.03
C GLU A 101 -2.74 -11.54 -8.84
N PHE A 102 -1.92 -12.11 -9.73
CA PHE A 102 -0.47 -11.90 -9.75
C PHE A 102 -0.08 -11.14 -11.04
N PRO A 103 0.15 -9.83 -10.96
CA PRO A 103 0.34 -9.01 -12.16
C PRO A 103 1.78 -9.08 -12.69
N MET A 104 1.90 -9.08 -14.02
CA MET A 104 3.11 -8.67 -14.72
C MET A 104 3.22 -7.14 -14.69
N VAL A 105 4.21 -6.61 -13.96
CA VAL A 105 4.38 -5.17 -13.78
C VAL A 105 5.08 -4.54 -14.98
N ARG A 106 4.40 -3.60 -15.63
CA ARG A 106 4.90 -2.81 -16.77
C ARG A 106 4.89 -1.33 -16.37
N TYR A 107 5.88 -0.59 -16.83
CA TYR A 107 5.98 0.84 -16.52
C TYR A 107 6.57 1.59 -17.71
N ARG A 108 6.29 2.89 -17.78
CA ARG A 108 6.97 3.78 -18.72
C ARG A 108 8.38 4.04 -18.18
N ALA A 109 9.39 3.47 -18.84
CA ALA A 109 10.78 3.76 -18.52
C ALA A 109 11.10 5.25 -18.73
N ALA A 110 12.01 5.78 -17.93
CA ALA A 110 12.58 7.10 -18.15
C ALA A 110 13.09 7.20 -19.59
N LYS A 111 12.71 8.26 -20.32
CA LYS A 111 13.34 8.53 -21.61
C LYS A 111 14.81 8.80 -21.32
N SER A 112 15.72 8.02 -21.92
CA SER A 112 17.12 8.43 -21.99
C SER A 112 17.17 9.68 -22.86
N LEU A 113 17.05 10.87 -22.27
CA LEU A 113 17.60 12.05 -22.91
C LEU A 113 19.11 11.86 -22.96
N ASP A 114 19.73 12.39 -24.01
CA ASP A 114 21.14 12.28 -24.39
C ASP A 114 22.11 12.15 -23.20
N ALA A 115 23.28 11.52 -23.40
CA ALA A 115 24.29 11.24 -22.36
C ALA A 115 24.72 12.45 -21.47
N THR A 116 24.28 13.66 -21.81
CA THR A 116 24.43 14.93 -21.09
C THR A 116 23.30 15.28 -20.12
N THR A 117 22.12 14.65 -20.19
CA THR A 117 20.97 14.99 -19.34
C THR A 117 20.96 14.09 -18.09
N MET A 118 21.11 14.69 -16.91
CA MET A 118 21.06 13.94 -15.66
C MET A 118 19.66 13.37 -15.42
N THR A 119 19.58 12.08 -15.08
CA THR A 119 18.34 11.45 -14.64
C THR A 119 17.95 11.98 -13.26
N THR A 120 16.75 12.53 -13.15
CA THR A 120 16.24 13.07 -11.89
C THR A 120 15.48 12.00 -11.10
N PHE A 121 15.21 12.24 -9.81
CA PHE A 121 14.35 11.35 -9.03
C PHE A 121 12.97 11.16 -9.69
N ARG A 122 12.43 12.23 -10.29
CA ARG A 122 11.12 12.25 -10.94
C ARG A 122 11.05 11.29 -12.13
N ASP A 123 12.11 11.26 -12.94
CA ASP A 123 12.21 10.34 -14.08
C ASP A 123 12.19 8.87 -13.64
N LEU A 124 12.67 8.60 -12.43
CA LEU A 124 12.77 7.26 -11.86
C LEU A 124 11.54 6.84 -11.05
N ILE A 125 10.53 7.69 -10.88
CA ILE A 125 9.32 7.38 -10.08
C ILE A 125 8.63 6.10 -10.59
N PRO A 126 8.27 5.95 -11.88
CA PRO A 126 7.58 4.75 -12.36
C PRO A 126 8.40 3.49 -12.14
N THR A 127 9.73 3.56 -12.38
CA THR A 127 10.65 2.44 -12.19
C THR A 127 10.74 2.03 -10.71
N LYS A 128 10.89 3.01 -9.80
CA LYS A 128 10.97 2.77 -8.36
C LYS A 128 9.65 2.22 -7.81
N LEU A 129 8.51 2.76 -8.25
CA LEU A 129 7.20 2.26 -7.86
C LEU A 129 6.99 0.83 -8.37
N ALA A 130 7.34 0.54 -9.63
CA ALA A 130 7.25 -0.80 -10.20
C ALA A 130 8.05 -1.83 -9.40
N ALA A 131 9.30 -1.50 -9.06
CA ALA A 131 10.14 -2.35 -8.21
C ALA A 131 9.52 -2.56 -6.83
N GLY A 132 9.06 -1.48 -6.17
CA GLY A 132 8.42 -1.57 -4.85
C GLY A 132 7.14 -2.41 -4.86
N VAL A 133 6.31 -2.28 -5.89
CA VAL A 133 5.09 -3.08 -6.05
C VAL A 133 5.44 -4.55 -6.21
N TRP A 134 6.40 -4.87 -7.08
CA TRP A 134 6.87 -6.24 -7.29
C TRP A 134 7.38 -6.88 -5.99
N ASP A 135 8.22 -6.16 -5.25
CA ASP A 135 8.76 -6.62 -3.95
C ASP A 135 7.66 -6.88 -2.92
N CYS A 136 6.59 -6.07 -2.93
CA CYS A 136 5.45 -6.27 -2.04
C CYS A 136 4.60 -7.47 -2.46
N ILE A 137 4.30 -7.62 -3.75
CA ILE A 137 3.48 -8.73 -4.27
C ILE A 137 4.19 -10.07 -4.08
N MET A 138 5.51 -10.11 -4.22
CA MET A 138 6.29 -11.34 -4.00
C MET A 138 6.11 -11.94 -2.60
N LYS A 139 5.85 -11.11 -1.59
CA LYS A 139 5.55 -11.58 -0.23
C LYS A 139 4.26 -12.40 -0.19
N TYR A 140 3.26 -12.02 -0.99
CA TYR A 140 1.97 -12.71 -1.08
C TYR A 140 2.05 -14.02 -1.87
N LYS A 141 3.10 -14.25 -2.66
CA LYS A 141 3.34 -15.54 -3.33
C LYS A 141 3.48 -16.71 -2.35
N SER A 142 3.79 -16.45 -1.08
CA SER A 142 3.81 -17.47 -0.02
C SER A 142 2.42 -17.85 0.50
N LEU A 143 1.38 -17.04 0.22
CA LEU A 143 0.04 -17.28 0.74
C LEU A 143 -0.65 -18.48 0.04
N PRO A 144 -1.46 -19.25 0.78
CA PRO A 144 -2.25 -20.34 0.20
C PRO A 144 -3.35 -19.76 -0.71
N GLY A 145 -3.46 -20.31 -1.92
CA GLY A 145 -4.47 -19.91 -2.91
C GLY A 145 -4.15 -18.63 -3.69
N PHE A 146 -2.97 -18.02 -3.47
CA PHE A 146 -2.47 -16.93 -4.32
C PHE A 146 -1.75 -17.50 -5.57
N PRO A 147 -1.96 -16.95 -6.78
CA PRO A 147 -1.35 -17.46 -8.01
C PRO A 147 0.17 -17.53 -7.96
N LYS A 148 0.76 -18.53 -8.63
CA LYS A 148 2.22 -18.71 -8.71
C LYS A 148 2.83 -18.17 -10.01
N THR A 149 1.99 -17.99 -11.02
CA THR A 149 2.31 -17.47 -12.36
C THR A 149 1.47 -16.24 -12.63
N GLU A 150 1.92 -15.41 -13.56
CA GLU A 150 1.27 -14.14 -13.90
C GLU A 150 -0.14 -14.37 -14.45
N THR A 151 -1.10 -13.57 -13.99
CA THR A 151 -2.53 -13.69 -14.33
C THR A 151 -3.09 -12.44 -14.99
N CYS A 152 -2.48 -11.27 -14.78
CA CYS A 152 -2.89 -10.01 -15.36
C CYS A 152 -1.69 -9.09 -15.66
N GLU A 153 -1.93 -7.93 -16.27
CA GLU A 153 -0.93 -6.88 -16.46
C GLU A 153 -1.23 -5.68 -15.56
N LEU A 154 -0.21 -5.16 -14.88
CA LEU A 154 -0.27 -3.87 -14.18
C LEU A 154 0.56 -2.87 -14.96
N LEU A 155 -0.07 -1.83 -15.51
CA LEU A 155 0.62 -0.73 -16.17
C LEU A 155 0.72 0.49 -15.25
N ILE A 156 1.94 0.88 -14.91
CA ILE A 156 2.24 2.08 -14.10
C ILE A 156 2.55 3.24 -15.04
N LEU A 157 1.75 4.30 -14.93
CA LEU A 157 1.83 5.52 -15.73
C LEU A 157 2.00 6.73 -14.83
N ASP A 158 2.79 7.68 -15.30
CA ASP A 158 2.90 9.01 -14.71
C ASP A 158 1.93 10.01 -15.35
N ARG A 159 1.60 11.06 -14.60
CA ARG A 159 0.66 12.11 -15.01
C ARG A 159 1.10 12.85 -16.28
N SER A 160 2.39 12.86 -16.61
CA SER A 160 2.91 13.42 -17.87
C SER A 160 2.41 12.72 -19.14
N VAL A 161 1.80 11.53 -19.03
CA VAL A 161 1.24 10.81 -20.19
C VAL A 161 0.03 11.56 -20.77
N ASP A 162 -0.83 12.12 -19.91
CA ASP A 162 -2.02 12.85 -20.32
C ASP A 162 -2.35 13.97 -19.33
N GLN A 163 -2.03 15.20 -19.74
CA GLN A 163 -2.30 16.40 -18.96
C GLN A 163 -3.73 16.93 -19.18
N VAL A 164 -4.45 16.42 -20.18
CA VAL A 164 -5.78 16.90 -20.59
C VAL A 164 -6.87 16.18 -19.80
N PHE A 165 -6.83 14.85 -19.71
CA PHE A 165 -7.82 14.08 -18.95
C PHE A 165 -7.39 13.85 -17.51
N ARG A 166 -8.15 14.38 -16.53
CA ARG A 166 -7.91 14.21 -15.09
C ARG A 166 -8.26 12.82 -14.52
N CYS A 167 -8.45 11.80 -15.36
CA CYS A 167 -8.91 10.49 -14.94
C CYS A 167 -7.75 9.54 -14.55
N MET A 168 -7.84 9.03 -13.32
CA MET A 168 -7.31 7.77 -12.78
C MET A 168 -6.07 7.16 -13.46
N CYS A 169 -4.97 7.92 -13.52
CA CYS A 169 -3.64 7.36 -13.66
C CYS A 169 -3.05 7.14 -12.26
N LEU A 170 -2.24 6.10 -12.11
CA LEU A 170 -1.73 5.58 -10.83
C LEU A 170 -0.65 6.46 -10.16
N LEU A 171 -0.74 7.78 -10.34
CA LEU A 171 0.07 8.83 -9.70
C LEU A 171 -0.78 10.07 -9.43
#